data_AF-A0A1M6LMT7-F1
#
_entry.id   AF-A0A1M6LMT7-F1
#
_cell.length_a   1.000
_cell.length_b   1.000
_cell.length_c   1.000
_cell.angle_alpha   90.00
_cell.angle_beta   90.00
_cell.angle_gamma   90.00
#
_symmetry.space_group_name_H-M   'P 1'
#
loop_
_entity.id
_entity.type
_entity.pdbx_description
1 polymer ?
#
loop_
_entity_poly.entity_id
_entity_poly.type
_entity_poly.pdbx_seq_one_letter_code
_entity_poly.pdbx_strand_id
1 'polypeptide(L)'
;MVPESVQKAWQDLPENRKAAVSRAMAKKQPFVFTRWVEAAGVKNFRREMLIARKAGTGPRLDKALYSGEEGHLAVDVLVAYFTELAPEVNDQYLAMLEEAGDEGQETKLKLYARLLKQHTDWPYLQLYLATALWVEEFAEEDIEKVRQIAAELEE
;
A
#
# COMPACT_ATOMS: atom_id res chain seq x y z
N MET A 1 12.09 -7.78 4.05
CA MET A 1 12.59 -6.56 3.38
C MET A 1 11.49 -6.02 2.47
N VAL A 2 11.28 -4.69 2.45
CA VAL A 2 10.26 -4.05 1.61
C VAL A 2 10.75 -3.94 0.15
N PRO A 3 10.01 -4.44 -0.85
CA PRO A 3 10.43 -4.38 -2.26
C PRO A 3 10.57 -2.96 -2.80
N GLU A 4 11.44 -2.78 -3.80
CA GLU A 4 11.73 -1.46 -4.38
C GLU A 4 10.48 -0.81 -4.96
N SER A 5 9.63 -1.57 -5.63
CA SER A 5 8.33 -1.17 -6.15
C SER A 5 7.42 -0.55 -5.09
N VAL A 6 7.31 -1.17 -3.91
CA VAL A 6 6.51 -0.66 -2.78
C VAL A 6 7.12 0.64 -2.26
N GLN A 7 8.45 0.68 -2.13
CA GLN A 7 9.14 1.89 -1.68
C GLN A 7 8.91 3.05 -2.65
N LYS A 8 9.10 2.81 -3.95
CA LYS A 8 8.91 3.79 -5.02
C LYS A 8 7.46 4.26 -5.10
N ALA A 9 6.49 3.35 -5.11
CA ALA A 9 5.08 3.69 -5.14
C ALA A 9 4.65 4.51 -3.91
N TRP A 10 5.23 4.23 -2.74
CA TRP A 10 5.05 5.08 -1.56
C TRP A 10 5.69 6.45 -1.75
N GLN A 11 6.92 6.54 -2.25
CA GLN A 11 7.60 7.83 -2.43
C GLN A 11 6.90 8.74 -3.45
N ASP A 12 6.41 8.16 -4.54
CA ASP A 12 5.67 8.86 -5.60
C ASP A 12 4.27 9.30 -5.15
N LEU A 13 3.76 8.71 -4.04
CA LEU A 13 2.47 9.09 -3.47
C LEU A 13 2.52 10.54 -2.94
N PRO A 14 1.59 11.42 -3.36
CA PRO A 14 1.55 12.80 -2.88
C PRO A 14 1.45 12.90 -1.34
N GLU A 15 2.10 13.91 -0.76
CA GLU A 15 2.21 14.03 0.71
C GLU A 15 0.85 14.14 1.40
N ASN A 16 -0.15 14.77 0.77
CA ASN A 16 -1.52 14.82 1.28
C ASN A 16 -2.18 13.43 1.36
N ARG A 17 -1.81 12.51 0.48
CA ARG A 17 -2.28 11.11 0.48
C ARG A 17 -1.55 10.28 1.53
N LYS A 18 -0.24 10.46 1.71
CA LYS A 18 0.52 9.89 2.84
C LYS A 18 -0.06 10.36 4.19
N ALA A 19 -0.42 11.64 4.31
CA ALA A 19 -1.06 12.18 5.50
C ALA A 19 -2.46 11.60 5.74
N ALA A 20 -3.20 11.25 4.67
CA ALA A 20 -4.46 10.53 4.81
C ALA A 20 -4.26 9.12 5.38
N VAL A 21 -3.22 8.39 4.95
CA VAL A 21 -2.83 7.08 5.55
C VAL A 21 -2.50 7.28 7.03
N SER A 22 -1.62 8.22 7.38
CA SER A 22 -1.27 8.50 8.78
C SER A 22 -2.49 8.86 9.64
N ARG A 23 -3.45 9.62 9.10
CA ARG A 23 -4.70 9.96 9.79
C ARG A 23 -5.60 8.74 9.98
N ALA A 24 -5.75 7.91 8.96
CA ALA A 24 -6.55 6.70 9.03
C ALA A 24 -5.97 5.73 10.07
N MET A 25 -4.66 5.48 10.00
CA MET A 25 -3.94 4.65 10.98
C MET A 25 -4.08 5.20 12.40
N ALA A 26 -3.82 6.49 12.62
CA ALA A 26 -3.95 7.08 13.94
C ALA A 26 -5.37 7.00 14.52
N LYS A 27 -6.40 6.98 13.67
CA LYS A 27 -7.81 6.94 14.09
C LYS A 27 -8.31 5.52 14.33
N LYS A 28 -8.01 4.60 13.42
CA LYS A 28 -8.61 3.26 13.37
C LYS A 28 -7.65 2.15 13.80
N GLN A 29 -6.34 2.35 13.63
CA GLN A 29 -5.28 1.42 13.99
C GLN A 29 -4.24 2.09 14.91
N PRO A 30 -4.66 2.60 16.09
CA PRO A 30 -3.79 3.45 16.93
C PRO A 30 -2.55 2.73 17.45
N PHE A 31 -2.62 1.40 17.64
CA PHE A 31 -1.47 0.59 18.06
C PHE A 31 -0.40 0.51 16.97
N VAL A 32 -0.79 0.22 15.72
CA VAL A 32 0.13 0.19 14.57
C VAL A 32 0.69 1.60 14.32
N PHE A 33 -0.14 2.65 14.40
CA PHE A 33 0.35 4.02 14.27
C PHE A 33 1.37 4.39 15.35
N THR A 34 1.16 3.94 16.59
CA THR A 34 2.11 4.16 17.68
C THR A 34 3.43 3.46 17.38
N ARG A 35 3.42 2.16 17.02
CA ARG A 35 4.63 1.43 16.59
C ARG A 35 5.37 2.16 15.48
N TRP A 36 4.64 2.69 14.51
CA TRP A 36 5.22 3.46 13.41
C TRP A 36 5.93 4.74 13.89
N VAL A 37 5.30 5.50 14.78
CA VAL A 37 5.87 6.71 15.42
C VAL A 37 7.11 6.37 16.26
N GLU A 38 7.09 5.23 16.95
CA GLU A 38 8.21 4.77 17.76
C GLU A 38 9.41 4.36 16.90
N ALA A 39 9.19 3.59 15.84
CA ALA A 39 10.20 3.22 14.86
C ALA A 39 10.81 4.46 14.17
N ALA A 40 10.02 5.51 13.96
CA ALA A 40 10.47 6.79 13.40
C ALA A 40 11.23 7.68 14.40
N GLY A 41 11.26 7.35 15.70
CA GLY A 41 11.95 8.13 16.72
C GLY A 41 11.37 9.53 16.94
N VAL A 42 10.06 9.73 16.74
CA VAL A 42 9.39 11.04 16.80
C VAL A 42 8.40 11.18 17.98
N LYS A 43 8.72 10.57 19.12
CA LYS A 43 7.83 10.47 20.30
C LYS A 43 7.48 11.82 20.97
N ASN A 44 8.26 12.88 20.77
CA ASN A 44 8.06 14.19 21.42
C ASN A 44 7.20 15.18 20.61
N PHE A 45 6.61 14.73 19.49
CA PHE A 45 5.77 15.59 18.65
C PHE A 45 4.30 15.52 19.10
N ARG A 46 3.60 16.66 18.99
CA ARG A 46 2.14 16.67 19.15
C ARG A 46 1.50 15.73 18.13
N ARG A 47 0.47 15.00 18.55
CA ARG A 47 -0.22 14.00 17.72
C ARG A 47 -0.70 14.58 16.39
N GLU A 48 -1.19 15.81 16.39
CA GLU A 48 -1.66 16.50 15.18
C GLU A 48 -0.52 16.71 14.17
N MET A 49 0.70 16.97 14.65
CA MET A 49 1.88 17.16 13.80
C MET A 49 2.36 15.85 13.19
N LEU A 50 2.23 14.73 13.92
CA LEU A 50 2.52 13.38 13.43
C LEU A 50 1.52 12.97 12.35
N ILE A 51 0.21 13.12 12.64
CA ILE A 51 -0.86 12.78 11.70
C ILE A 51 -0.78 13.63 10.43
N ALA A 52 -0.51 14.93 10.58
CA ALA A 52 -0.38 15.85 9.45
C ALA A 52 1.01 15.80 8.79
N ARG A 53 1.92 14.95 9.28
CA ARG A 53 3.28 14.77 8.74
C ARG A 53 4.09 16.08 8.65
N LYS A 54 3.86 17.00 9.59
CA LYS A 54 4.46 18.35 9.64
C LYS A 54 5.78 18.39 10.41
N ALA A 55 6.51 19.50 10.27
CA ALA A 55 7.75 19.77 11.01
C ALA A 55 8.81 18.65 10.88
N GLY A 56 8.91 18.07 9.68
CA GLY A 56 9.91 17.04 9.37
C GLY A 56 9.58 15.64 9.87
N THR A 57 8.35 15.38 10.36
CA THR A 57 7.92 14.04 10.76
C THR A 57 7.67 13.12 9.57
N GLY A 58 7.20 13.65 8.43
CA GLY A 58 6.91 12.88 7.21
C GLY A 58 8.09 12.01 6.73
N PRO A 59 9.27 12.59 6.42
CA PRO A 59 10.43 11.80 5.99
C PRO A 59 10.90 10.76 7.02
N ARG A 60 10.73 11.05 8.32
CA ARG A 60 11.09 10.10 9.40
C ARG A 60 10.13 8.93 9.44
N LEU A 61 8.83 9.19 9.29
CA LEU A 61 7.80 8.16 9.16
C LEU A 61 8.03 7.32 7.90
N ASP A 62 8.35 7.94 6.76
CA ASP A 62 8.62 7.21 5.52
C ASP A 62 9.82 6.27 5.67
N LYS A 63 10.93 6.76 6.24
CA LYS A 63 12.09 5.92 6.52
C LYS A 63 11.75 4.75 7.44
N ALA A 64 10.93 4.99 8.46
CA ALA A 64 10.54 3.96 9.42
C ALA A 64 9.73 2.83 8.80
N LEU A 65 8.93 3.08 7.75
CA LEU A 65 8.22 2.00 7.05
C LEU A 65 9.20 0.96 6.50
N TYR A 66 10.33 1.41 5.94
CA TYR A 66 11.29 0.53 5.28
C TYR A 66 12.26 -0.14 6.24
N SER A 67 12.67 0.56 7.29
CA SER A 67 13.67 0.07 8.24
C SER A 67 13.08 -0.55 9.51
N GLY A 68 11.80 -0.32 9.78
CA GLY A 68 11.12 -0.81 10.98
C GLY A 68 10.82 -2.30 10.86
N GLU A 69 11.28 -3.06 11.85
CA GLU A 69 10.95 -4.49 12.01
C GLU A 69 11.18 -5.31 10.72
N GLU A 70 12.31 -5.06 10.03
CA GLU A 70 12.68 -5.77 8.78
C GLU A 70 11.65 -5.67 7.63
N GLY A 71 10.77 -4.67 7.70
CA GLY A 71 9.69 -4.42 6.74
C GLY A 71 8.31 -4.90 7.20
N HIS A 72 8.20 -5.62 8.33
CA HIS A 72 6.91 -6.02 8.88
C HIS A 72 6.01 -4.82 9.21
N LEU A 73 6.61 -3.70 9.62
CA LEU A 73 5.85 -2.47 9.86
C LEU A 73 5.20 -1.93 8.57
N ALA A 74 5.86 -2.04 7.41
CA ALA A 74 5.24 -1.64 6.15
C ALA A 74 4.06 -2.55 5.80
N VAL A 75 4.19 -3.86 6.02
CA VAL A 75 3.07 -4.81 5.84
C VAL A 75 1.90 -4.40 6.72
N ASP A 76 2.11 -4.25 8.03
CA ASP A 76 1.05 -3.89 8.98
C ASP A 76 0.33 -2.58 8.60
N VAL A 77 1.08 -1.57 8.16
CA VAL A 77 0.50 -0.27 7.77
C VAL A 77 -0.26 -0.37 6.45
N LEU A 78 0.34 -0.96 5.42
CA LEU A 78 -0.21 -0.95 4.07
C LEU A 78 -1.34 -1.96 3.92
N VAL A 79 -1.21 -3.16 4.49
CA VAL A 79 -2.28 -4.17 4.49
C VAL A 79 -3.49 -3.63 5.24
N ALA A 80 -3.32 -3.16 6.48
CA ALA A 80 -4.45 -2.60 7.23
C ALA A 80 -5.11 -1.44 6.48
N TYR A 81 -4.31 -0.59 5.81
CA TYR A 81 -4.86 0.50 5.01
C TYR A 81 -5.73 -0.02 3.86
N PHE A 82 -5.26 -1.00 3.09
CA PHE A 82 -5.94 -1.49 1.90
C PHE A 82 -7.01 -2.55 2.13
N THR A 83 -7.05 -3.22 3.28
CA THR A 83 -8.05 -4.27 3.57
C THR A 83 -9.08 -3.85 4.61
N GLU A 84 -8.81 -2.80 5.40
CA GLU A 84 -9.73 -2.37 6.47
C GLU A 84 -10.12 -0.89 6.40
N LEU A 85 -9.18 -0.01 6.02
CA LEU A 85 -9.38 1.45 6.13
C LEU A 85 -9.88 2.09 4.84
N ALA A 86 -9.47 1.53 3.69
CA ALA A 86 -9.91 1.87 2.34
C ALA A 86 -10.01 0.58 1.51
N PRO A 87 -10.94 -0.33 1.86
CA PRO A 87 -11.01 -1.68 1.32
C PRO A 87 -11.61 -1.75 -0.08
N GLU A 88 -12.13 -0.66 -0.64
CA GLU A 88 -13.03 -0.70 -1.80
C GLU A 88 -12.43 -1.43 -3.02
N VAL A 89 -11.15 -1.18 -3.31
CA VAL A 89 -10.46 -1.84 -4.44
C VAL A 89 -10.07 -3.28 -4.08
N ASN A 90 -9.75 -3.55 -2.82
CA ASN A 90 -9.45 -4.90 -2.34
C ASN A 90 -10.71 -5.79 -2.33
N ASP A 91 -11.85 -5.27 -1.90
CA ASP A 91 -13.12 -5.99 -1.91
C ASP A 91 -13.52 -6.32 -3.36
N GLN A 92 -13.25 -5.40 -4.29
CA GLN A 92 -13.46 -5.66 -5.71
C GLN A 92 -12.51 -6.75 -6.25
N TYR A 93 -11.24 -6.75 -5.84
CA TYR A 93 -10.30 -7.83 -6.17
C TYR A 93 -10.84 -9.19 -5.68
N LEU A 94 -11.28 -9.27 -4.43
CA LEU A 94 -11.80 -10.49 -3.83
C LEU A 94 -13.06 -11.00 -4.57
N ALA A 95 -13.97 -10.09 -4.96
CA ALA A 95 -15.13 -10.45 -5.75
C ALA A 95 -14.74 -11.01 -7.13
N MET A 96 -13.76 -10.41 -7.81
CA MET A 96 -13.26 -10.93 -9.09
C MET A 96 -12.59 -12.30 -8.94
N LEU A 97 -11.88 -12.53 -7.83
CA LEU A 97 -11.22 -13.80 -7.54
C LEU A 97 -12.24 -14.91 -7.30
N GLU A 98 -13.30 -14.61 -6.53
CA GLU A 98 -14.42 -15.53 -6.30
C GLU A 98 -15.13 -15.89 -7.61
N GLU A 99 -15.39 -14.89 -8.47
CA GLU A 99 -16.02 -15.11 -9.79
C GLU A 99 -15.16 -15.96 -10.73
N ALA A 100 -13.83 -15.82 -10.68
CA ALA A 100 -12.92 -16.59 -11.51
C ALA A 100 -12.89 -18.09 -11.13
N GLY A 101 -13.13 -18.41 -9.86
CA GLY A 101 -13.09 -19.78 -9.34
C GLY A 101 -11.71 -20.44 -9.40
N ASP A 102 -10.66 -19.66 -9.66
CA ASP A 102 -9.26 -20.09 -9.75
C ASP A 102 -8.33 -19.06 -9.09
N GLU A 103 -7.51 -19.55 -8.17
CA GLU A 103 -6.51 -18.75 -7.45
C GLU A 103 -5.09 -18.90 -8.04
N GLY A 104 -4.99 -19.47 -9.24
CA GLY A 104 -3.74 -19.60 -9.98
C GLY A 104 -3.03 -18.26 -10.18
N GLN A 105 -1.70 -18.32 -10.19
CA GLN A 105 -0.84 -17.13 -10.32
C GLN A 105 -1.19 -16.29 -11.57
N GLU A 106 -1.40 -16.93 -12.71
CA GLU A 106 -1.77 -16.26 -13.96
C GLU A 106 -3.13 -15.54 -13.85
N THR A 107 -4.12 -16.20 -13.22
CA THR A 107 -5.45 -15.63 -13.00
C THR A 107 -5.36 -14.37 -12.15
N LYS A 108 -4.64 -14.43 -11.03
CA LYS A 108 -4.42 -13.28 -10.15
C LYS A 108 -3.75 -12.10 -10.86
N LEU A 109 -2.72 -12.35 -11.68
CA LEU A 109 -2.08 -11.29 -12.48
C LEU A 109 -3.05 -10.62 -13.45
N LYS A 110 -3.93 -11.40 -14.10
CA LYS A 110 -4.98 -10.85 -14.98
C LYS A 110 -5.99 -10.01 -14.20
N LEU A 111 -6.37 -10.44 -13.00
CA LEU A 111 -7.27 -9.67 -12.13
C LEU A 111 -6.64 -8.34 -11.69
N TYR A 112 -5.38 -8.37 -11.26
CA TYR A 112 -4.63 -7.14 -10.94
C TYR A 112 -4.50 -6.21 -12.15
N ALA A 113 -4.29 -6.75 -13.36
CA ALA A 113 -4.24 -5.96 -14.58
C ALA A 113 -5.60 -5.32 -14.91
N ARG A 114 -6.70 -6.04 -14.68
CA ARG A 114 -8.06 -5.51 -14.83
C ARG A 114 -8.33 -4.37 -13.85
N LEU A 115 -7.94 -4.52 -12.59
CA LEU A 115 -8.04 -3.45 -11.58
C LEU A 115 -7.20 -2.23 -11.98
N LEU A 116 -5.99 -2.45 -12.49
CA LEU A 116 -5.12 -1.39 -12.96
C LEU A 116 -5.81 -0.54 -14.05
N LYS A 117 -6.49 -1.20 -15.00
CA LYS A 117 -7.21 -0.52 -16.09
C LYS A 117 -8.48 0.21 -15.61
N GLN A 118 -9.19 -0.34 -14.63
CA GLN A 118 -10.44 0.21 -14.12
C GLN A 118 -10.25 1.41 -13.17
N HIS A 119 -9.13 1.46 -12.46
CA HIS A 119 -8.89 2.44 -11.40
C HIS A 119 -7.73 3.39 -11.69
N THR A 120 -7.44 3.68 -12.96
CA THR A 120 -6.29 4.52 -13.38
C THR A 120 -6.20 5.87 -12.64
N ASP A 121 -7.33 6.46 -12.27
CA ASP A 121 -7.40 7.72 -11.52
C ASP A 121 -7.26 7.56 -10.00
N TRP A 122 -7.25 6.34 -9.47
CA TRP A 122 -7.14 6.10 -8.03
C TRP A 122 -5.70 6.34 -7.57
N PRO A 123 -5.45 7.33 -6.69
CA PRO A 123 -4.09 7.78 -6.37
C PRO A 123 -3.25 6.75 -5.61
N TYR A 124 -3.88 5.70 -5.08
CA TYR A 124 -3.19 4.65 -4.33
C TYR A 124 -2.95 3.38 -5.15
N LEU A 125 -3.41 3.31 -6.40
CA LEU A 125 -3.42 2.10 -7.21
C LEU A 125 -2.06 1.43 -7.33
N GLN A 126 -1.02 2.21 -7.66
CA GLN A 126 0.34 1.68 -7.80
C GLN A 126 0.87 1.12 -6.47
N LEU A 127 0.57 1.79 -5.36
CA LEU A 127 0.96 1.34 -4.03
C LEU A 127 0.17 0.09 -3.61
N TYR A 128 -1.13 0.03 -3.92
CA TYR A 128 -1.97 -1.14 -3.69
C TYR A 128 -1.43 -2.35 -4.45
N LEU A 129 -1.22 -2.24 -5.76
CA LEU A 129 -0.72 -3.34 -6.60
C LEU A 129 0.64 -3.86 -6.13
N ALA A 130 1.59 -2.96 -5.87
CA ALA A 130 2.91 -3.34 -5.37
C ALA A 130 2.81 -4.03 -4.00
N THR A 131 1.93 -3.55 -3.12
CA THR A 131 1.73 -4.16 -1.79
C THR A 131 1.07 -5.53 -1.91
N ALA A 132 0.03 -5.67 -2.72
CA ALA A 132 -0.73 -6.90 -2.86
C ALA A 132 0.13 -8.02 -3.45
N LEU A 133 0.86 -7.74 -4.53
CA LEU A 133 1.81 -8.68 -5.13
C LEU A 133 2.93 -9.06 -4.17
N TRP A 134 3.45 -8.10 -3.40
CA TRP A 134 4.44 -8.39 -2.37
C TRP A 134 3.91 -9.33 -1.28
N VAL A 135 2.72 -9.07 -0.75
CA VAL A 135 2.10 -9.87 0.33
C VAL A 135 1.76 -11.28 -0.14
N GLU A 136 1.40 -11.43 -1.42
CA GLU A 136 1.17 -12.74 -2.05
C GLU A 136 2.46 -13.42 -2.55
N GLU A 137 3.63 -12.90 -2.19
CA GLU A 137 4.95 -13.47 -2.50
C GLU A 137 5.27 -13.56 -4.01
N PHE A 138 4.67 -12.70 -4.83
CA PHE A 138 5.04 -12.56 -6.24
C PHE A 138 6.42 -11.93 -6.41
N ALA A 139 7.05 -12.20 -7.55
CA ALA A 139 8.34 -11.60 -7.89
C ALA A 139 8.16 -10.11 -8.27
N GLU A 140 9.19 -9.30 -8.04
CA GLU A 140 9.20 -7.88 -8.41
C GLU A 140 8.85 -7.65 -9.90
N GLU A 141 9.32 -8.55 -10.76
CA GLU A 141 9.07 -8.54 -12.21
C GLU A 141 7.58 -8.73 -12.56
N ASP A 142 6.79 -9.35 -11.68
CA ASP A 142 5.37 -9.58 -11.92
C ASP A 142 4.56 -8.28 -11.88
N ILE A 143 5.06 -7.23 -11.22
CA ILE A 143 4.46 -5.89 -11.27
C ILE A 143 4.50 -5.33 -12.69
N GLU A 144 5.60 -5.53 -13.39
CA GLU A 144 5.73 -5.08 -14.77
C GLU A 144 4.88 -5.94 -15.70
N LYS A 145 4.75 -7.25 -15.43
CA LYS A 145 3.82 -8.12 -16.16
C LYS A 145 2.38 -7.66 -16.01
N VAL A 146 1.93 -7.26 -14.82
CA VAL A 146 0.58 -6.70 -14.62
C VAL A 146 0.33 -5.49 -15.52
N ARG A 147 1.32 -4.60 -15.67
CA ARG A 147 1.22 -3.43 -16.55
C ARG A 147 1.15 -3.80 -18.03
N GLN A 148 1.96 -4.77 -18.45
CA GLN A 148 1.95 -5.30 -19.82
C GLN A 148 0.58 -5.91 -20.15
N ILE A 149 0.08 -6.80 -19.28
CA ILE A 149 -1.26 -7.40 -19.43
C ILE A 149 -2.33 -6.32 -19.49
N ALA A 150 -2.28 -5.31 -18.63
CA ALA A 150 -3.28 -4.24 -18.60
C ALA A 150 -3.29 -3.40 -19.89
N ALA A 151 -2.14 -3.22 -20.53
CA ALA A 151 -2.03 -2.52 -21.81
C ALA A 151 -2.59 -3.33 -22.99
N GLU A 152 -2.59 -4.67 -22.89
CA GLU A 152 -3.11 -5.58 -23.91
C GLU A 152 -4.61 -5.90 -23.76
N LEU A 153 -5.20 -5.65 -22.59
CA LEU A 153 -6.65 -5.76 -22.40
C LEU A 153 -7.33 -4.74 -23.33
N GLU A 154 -8.15 -5.19 -24.28
CA GLU A 154 -9.02 -4.31 -25.08
C GLU A 154 -10.09 -3.63 -24.18
N GLU A 155 -10.58 -2.44 -24.57
CA GLU A 155 -11.58 -1.65 -23.81
C GLU A 155 -12.90 -2.38 -23.57
#